data_AF-A0A7M4E5J0-F1
#
_entry.id   AF-A0A7M4E5J0-F1
#
_cell.length_a   1.000
_cell.length_b   1.000
_cell.length_c   1.000
_cell.angle_alpha   90.00
_cell.angle_beta   90.00
_cell.angle_gamma   90.00
#
_symmetry.space_group_name_H-M   'P 1'
#
loop_
_entity.id
_entity.type
_entity.pdbx_description
1 polymer ?
#
loop_
_entity_poly.entity_id
_entity_poly.type
_entity_poly.pdbx_seq_one_letter_code
_entity_poly.pdbx_strand_id
1 'polypeptide(L)'
;MADSSRLKGVGYKPLVGVSLPRTLDPAEYQQSEQTRQQQAERLAIRARLKLQYQLKLNDPHRQGLIAQKEKEIKEGKHKLLAHLKF
;
A
#
# COMPACT_ATOMS: atom_id res chain seq x y z
N MET A 1 -20.04 38.55 -5.92
CA MET A 1 -19.34 37.47 -6.64
C MET A 1 -17.86 37.83 -6.64
N ALA A 2 -17.05 37.15 -5.83
CA ALA A 2 -15.65 37.52 -5.64
C ALA A 2 -14.82 37.15 -6.89
N ASP A 3 -14.05 38.13 -7.35
CA ASP A 3 -13.27 38.09 -8.58
C ASP A 3 -12.08 37.12 -8.42
N SER A 4 -12.20 35.89 -8.94
CA SER A 4 -11.19 34.82 -8.87
C SER A 4 -9.85 35.17 -9.53
N SER A 5 -9.78 36.30 -10.22
CA SER A 5 -8.59 36.82 -10.89
C SER A 5 -7.51 37.36 -9.93
N ARG A 6 -7.88 37.69 -8.68
CA ARG A 6 -6.98 38.37 -7.71
C ARG A 6 -5.97 37.45 -6.99
N LEU A 7 -6.13 36.13 -7.10
CA LEU A 7 -5.25 35.12 -6.50
C LEU A 7 -4.26 34.51 -7.51
N LYS A 8 -4.06 35.13 -8.68
CA LYS A 8 -3.02 34.74 -9.67
C LYS A 8 -1.59 35.09 -9.19
N GLY A 9 -1.26 34.79 -7.95
CA GLY A 9 0.06 35.05 -7.35
C GLY A 9 0.78 33.74 -7.05
N VAL A 10 1.79 33.42 -7.86
CA VAL A 10 2.78 32.32 -7.70
C VAL A 10 2.17 30.92 -7.58
N GLY A 11 1.88 30.28 -8.73
CA GLY A 11 1.55 28.86 -8.77
C GLY A 11 2.69 27.99 -8.19
N TYR A 12 2.33 26.89 -7.52
CA TYR A 12 3.29 25.96 -6.93
C TYR A 12 4.19 25.36 -8.03
N LYS A 13 5.50 25.56 -7.90
CA LYS A 13 6.51 24.98 -8.80
C LYS A 13 7.13 23.76 -8.11
N PRO A 14 6.82 22.53 -8.55
CA PRO A 14 7.47 21.35 -7.98
C PRO A 14 8.97 21.40 -8.28
N LEU A 15 9.78 21.03 -7.30
CA LEU A 15 11.22 20.90 -7.45
C LEU A 15 11.57 19.43 -7.74
N VAL A 16 12.61 19.20 -8.54
CA VAL A 16 13.10 17.84 -8.80
C VAL A 16 13.50 17.19 -7.47
N GLY A 17 12.98 15.98 -7.21
CA GLY A 17 13.23 15.25 -5.96
C GLY A 17 12.27 15.58 -4.81
N VAL A 18 11.36 16.54 -4.99
CA VAL A 18 10.30 16.86 -4.01
C VAL A 18 8.95 16.48 -4.62
N SER A 19 8.21 15.60 -3.94
CA SER A 19 6.88 15.21 -4.38
C SER A 19 5.90 16.38 -4.33
N LEU A 20 4.95 16.39 -5.26
CA LEU A 20 3.85 17.35 -5.25
C LEU A 20 2.95 17.07 -4.03
N PRO A 21 2.54 18.10 -3.27
CA PRO A 21 1.53 17.95 -2.24
C PRO A 21 0.26 17.36 -2.84
N ARG A 22 -0.33 16.41 -2.11
CA ARG A 22 -1.46 15.61 -2.58
C ARG A 22 -2.66 16.47 -3.03
N THR A 23 -2.91 17.57 -2.32
CA THR A 23 -4.01 18.51 -2.61
C THR A 23 -3.78 19.38 -3.85
N LEU A 24 -2.55 19.45 -4.37
CA LEU A 24 -2.22 20.20 -5.58
C LEU A 24 -2.18 19.31 -6.82
N ASP A 25 -2.25 17.98 -6.64
CA ASP A 25 -2.33 17.04 -7.75
C ASP A 25 -3.73 17.07 -8.36
N PRO A 26 -3.91 17.46 -9.64
CA PRO A 26 -5.21 17.44 -10.29
C PRO A 26 -5.81 16.03 -10.38
N ALA A 27 -4.98 14.97 -10.37
CA ALA A 27 -5.46 13.59 -10.37
C ALA A 27 -6.19 13.20 -9.07
N GLU A 28 -5.90 13.88 -7.95
CA GLU A 28 -6.55 13.68 -6.64
C GLU A 28 -8.08 13.82 -6.74
N TYR A 29 -8.53 14.75 -7.58
CA TYR A 29 -9.95 15.12 -7.73
C TYR A 29 -10.64 14.43 -8.89
N GLN A 30 -9.92 13.63 -9.70
CA GLN A 30 -10.53 12.87 -10.79
C GLN A 30 -11.28 11.65 -10.26
N GLN A 31 -12.62 11.75 -10.19
CA GLN A 31 -13.49 10.72 -9.61
C GLN A 31 -14.23 9.89 -10.68
N SER A 32 -13.49 9.23 -11.57
CA SER A 32 -14.09 8.24 -12.49
C SER A 32 -14.55 6.97 -11.77
N GLU A 33 -15.38 6.15 -12.40
CA GLU A 33 -15.74 4.83 -11.84
C GLU A 33 -14.52 3.91 -11.73
N GLN A 34 -13.65 3.92 -12.73
CA GLN A 34 -12.43 3.13 -12.75
C GLN A 34 -11.47 3.48 -11.60
N THR A 35 -11.27 4.78 -11.32
CA THR A 35 -10.42 5.22 -10.20
C THR A 35 -11.00 4.78 -8.86
N ARG A 36 -12.33 4.83 -8.68
CA ARG A 36 -13.01 4.30 -7.50
C ARG A 36 -12.80 2.79 -7.32
N GLN A 37 -12.93 2.02 -8.40
CA GLN A 37 -12.69 0.57 -8.38
C GLN A 37 -11.24 0.26 -8.00
N GLN A 38 -10.27 0.91 -8.64
CA GLN A 38 -8.84 0.73 -8.34
C GLN A 38 -8.51 1.10 -6.88
N GLN A 39 -9.11 2.15 -6.33
CA GLN A 39 -8.96 2.53 -4.93
C GLN A 39 -9.55 1.47 -3.99
N ALA A 40 -10.74 0.95 -4.32
CA ALA A 40 -11.39 -0.11 -3.55
C ALA A 40 -10.58 -1.41 -3.57
N GLU A 41 -10.02 -1.81 -4.71
CA GLU A 41 -9.14 -2.98 -4.84
C GLU A 41 -7.88 -2.83 -3.99
N ARG A 42 -7.19 -1.68 -4.08
CA ARG A 42 -6.03 -1.36 -3.24
C ARG A 42 -6.38 -1.42 -1.76
N LEU A 43 -7.56 -0.90 -1.38
CA LEU A 43 -8.05 -0.93 -0.01
C LEU A 43 -8.34 -2.36 0.46
N ALA A 44 -8.97 -3.19 -0.38
CA ALA A 44 -9.26 -4.58 -0.07
C ALA A 44 -7.97 -5.40 0.18
N ILE A 45 -6.96 -5.22 -0.69
CA ILE A 45 -5.63 -5.83 -0.51
C ILE A 45 -5.01 -5.38 0.81
N ARG A 46 -5.01 -4.05 1.08
CA ARG A 46 -4.46 -3.50 2.32
C ARG A 46 -5.17 -4.04 3.56
N ALA A 47 -6.50 -4.11 3.53
CA ALA A 47 -7.31 -4.61 4.64
C ALA A 47 -7.02 -6.09 4.92
N ARG A 48 -6.97 -6.92 3.88
CA ARG A 48 -6.63 -8.35 3.99
C ARG A 48 -5.26 -8.56 4.62
N LEU A 49 -4.24 -7.85 4.13
CA LEU A 49 -2.88 -7.96 4.64
C LEU A 49 -2.77 -7.48 6.10
N LYS A 50 -3.44 -6.36 6.42
CA LYS A 50 -3.50 -5.83 7.79
C LYS A 50 -4.14 -6.84 8.75
N LEU A 51 -5.27 -7.43 8.37
CA LEU A 51 -5.96 -8.44 9.18
C LEU A 51 -5.07 -9.67 9.43
N GLN A 52 -4.44 -10.19 8.38
CA GLN A 52 -3.52 -11.33 8.49
C GLN A 52 -2.35 -11.04 9.45
N TYR A 53 -1.82 -9.82 9.41
CA TYR A 53 -0.78 -9.39 10.34
C TYR A 53 -1.31 -9.27 11.77
N GLN A 54 -2.48 -8.63 11.96
CA GLN A 54 -3.09 -8.42 13.27
C GLN A 54 -3.45 -9.73 13.96
N LEU A 55 -3.99 -10.73 13.24
CA LEU A 55 -4.28 -12.05 13.80
C LEU A 55 -3.03 -12.72 14.38
N LYS A 56 -1.89 -12.62 13.67
CA LYS A 56 -0.61 -13.14 14.15
C LYS A 56 -0.03 -12.33 15.30
N LEU A 57 -0.24 -11.01 15.29
CA LEU A 57 0.26 -10.09 16.31
C LEU A 57 -0.47 -10.25 17.64
N ASN A 58 -1.78 -10.42 17.59
CA ASN A 58 -2.65 -10.45 18.75
C ASN A 58 -2.81 -11.85 19.37
N ASP A 59 -2.11 -12.86 18.86
CA ASP A 59 -2.08 -14.21 19.45
C ASP A 59 -1.39 -14.17 20.83
N PRO A 60 -2.07 -14.52 21.93
CA PRO A 60 -1.50 -14.49 23.28
C PRO A 60 -0.33 -15.47 23.47
N HIS A 61 -0.21 -16.48 22.60
CA HIS A 61 0.89 -17.46 22.63
C HIS A 61 1.99 -17.12 21.62
N ARG A 62 1.98 -15.90 21.05
CA ARG A 62 2.98 -15.47 20.10
C ARG A 62 4.39 -15.50 20.71
N GLN A 63 5.27 -16.32 20.13
CA GLN A 63 6.69 -16.34 20.45
C GLN A 63 7.50 -15.93 19.21
N GLY A 64 8.10 -14.73 19.23
CA GLY A 64 9.04 -14.28 18.19
C GLY A 64 8.51 -13.28 17.14
N LEU A 65 9.31 -13.06 16.09
CA LEU A 65 9.04 -12.08 15.02
C LEU A 65 7.93 -12.57 14.07
N ILE A 66 7.05 -11.66 13.63
CA ILE A 66 6.01 -11.96 12.62
C ILE A 66 6.64 -11.87 11.23
N ALA A 67 7.55 -12.80 10.93
CA ALA A 67 8.16 -12.92 9.62
C ALA A 67 7.38 -13.96 8.80
N GLN A 68 6.72 -13.53 7.72
CA GLN A 68 6.14 -14.46 6.74
C GLN A 68 7.24 -15.26 6.00
N LYS A 69 8.44 -14.67 5.87
CA LYS A 69 9.59 -15.25 5.15
C LYS A 69 10.11 -16.55 5.74
N GLU A 70 10.09 -16.75 7.06
CA GLU A 70 10.67 -17.97 7.65
C GLU A 70 9.88 -19.23 7.32
N LYS A 71 8.55 -19.12 7.22
CA LYS A 71 7.69 -20.24 6.81
C LYS A 71 7.91 -20.58 5.33
N GLU A 72 7.97 -19.59 4.44
CA GLU A 72 8.24 -19.81 3.01
C GLU A 72 9.64 -20.39 2.75
N ILE A 73 10.66 -19.96 3.49
CA ILE A 73 12.02 -20.54 3.39
C ILE A 73 12.02 -22.00 3.87
N LYS A 74 11.33 -22.32 4.98
CA LYS A 74 11.23 -23.70 5.48
C LYS A 74 10.41 -24.60 4.56
N GLU A 75 9.31 -24.09 4.02
CA GLU A 75 8.41 -24.81 3.13
C GLU A 75 9.02 -25.02 1.73
N GLY A 76 9.72 -24.02 1.21
CA GLY A 76 10.53 -24.13 -0.01
C GLY A 76 11.66 -25.16 0.14
N LYS A 77 12.37 -25.17 1.29
CA LYS A 77 13.36 -26.22 1.61
C LYS A 77 12.72 -27.62 1.66
N HIS A 78 11.54 -27.77 2.27
CA HIS A 78 10.84 -29.05 2.32
C HIS A 78 10.40 -29.57 0.95
N LYS A 79 9.94 -28.68 0.06
CA LYS A 79 9.58 -29.05 -1.32
C LYS A 79 10.79 -29.47 -2.16
N LEU A 80 11.92 -28.78 -2.01
CA LEU A 80 13.18 -29.16 -2.67
C LEU A 80 13.70 -30.50 -2.16
N LEU A 81 13.62 -30.76 -0.84
CA LEU A 81 14.00 -32.05 -0.25
C LEU A 81 13.06 -33.19 -0.68
N ALA A 82 11.78 -32.91 -0.94
CA ALA A 82 10.83 -33.92 -1.42
C ALA A 82 11.13 -34.37 -2.86
N HIS A 83 11.67 -33.49 -3.71
CA HIS A 83 12.12 -33.84 -5.06
C HIS A 83 13.51 -34.49 -5.12
N LEU A 84 14.28 -34.42 -4.04
CA LEU A 84 15.64 -34.94 -3.94
C LEU A 84 15.74 -36.27 -3.17
N LYS A 85 14.61 -36.93 -2.91
CA LYS A 85 14.58 -38.29 -2.36
C LYS A 85 14.57 -39.29 -3.53
N PHE A 86 15.74 -39.88 -3.79
CA PHE A 86 15.90 -41.13 -4.54
C PHE A 86 15.62 -42.31 -3.61
#